data_AF-A0A496ZYA5-F1
#
_entry.id   AF-A0A496ZYA5-F1
#
_cell.length_a   1.000
_cell.length_b   1.000
_cell.length_c   1.000
_cell.angle_alpha   90.00
_cell.angle_beta   90.00
_cell.angle_gamma   90.00
#
_symmetry.space_group_name_H-M   'P 1'
#
loop_
_entity.id
_entity.type
_entity.pdbx_description
1 polymer ?
#
loop_
_entity_poly.entity_id
_entity_poly.type
_entity_poly.pdbx_seq_one_letter_code
_entity_poly.pdbx_strand_id
1 'polypeptide(L)'
;MKRLGSSIIFVNDQNQVLLFLRDDKPDLPYRNMWDVLGGHVESDETPEECIVREMKEEIDLDLKDFQLLCCKEFDDRIEYTYWKKSNLKIEEINL
;
A
#
# COMPACT_ATOMS: atom_id res chain seq x y z
N MET A 1 12.79 -15.13 11.07
CA MET A 1 12.90 -14.48 9.74
C MET A 1 11.95 -13.30 9.77
N LYS A 2 12.39 -12.11 9.35
CA LYS A 2 11.52 -10.92 9.33
C LYS A 2 10.47 -11.07 8.24
N ARG A 3 9.27 -10.57 8.49
CA ARG A 3 8.23 -10.51 7.45
C ARG A 3 8.62 -9.47 6.40
N LEU A 4 8.14 -9.63 5.18
CA LEU A 4 8.29 -8.64 4.13
C LEU A 4 6.94 -7.96 3.91
N GLY A 5 6.95 -6.64 3.78
CA GLY A 5 5.77 -5.83 3.48
C GLY A 5 6.05 -4.89 2.32
N SER A 6 5.01 -4.60 1.54
CA SER A 6 5.03 -3.59 0.49
C SER A 6 3.89 -2.61 0.68
N SER A 7 4.20 -1.32 0.59
CA SER A 7 3.23 -0.22 0.69
C SER A 7 3.43 0.78 -0.45
N ILE A 8 2.40 1.56 -0.78
CA ILE A 8 2.52 2.62 -1.80
C ILE A 8 1.89 3.94 -1.35
N ILE A 9 2.60 5.02 -1.63
CA ILE A 9 2.14 6.39 -1.41
C ILE A 9 1.75 7.01 -2.75
N PHE A 10 0.46 7.30 -2.93
CA PHE A 10 0.00 8.12 -4.04
C PHE A 10 -0.01 9.59 -3.65
N VAL A 11 0.61 10.44 -4.48
CA VAL A 11 0.62 11.90 -4.30
C VAL A 11 -0.04 12.56 -5.49
N ASN A 12 -1.05 13.40 -5.27
CA ASN A 12 -1.75 14.12 -6.34
C ASN A 12 -1.06 15.46 -6.68
N ASP A 13 -1.58 16.18 -7.68
CA ASP A 13 -1.02 17.49 -8.08
C ASP A 13 -1.14 18.59 -7.01
N GLN A 14 -1.96 18.38 -5.98
CA GLN A 14 -2.14 19.28 -4.85
C GLN A 14 -1.25 18.90 -3.65
N ASN A 15 -0.30 17.98 -3.83
CA ASN A 15 0.55 17.41 -2.77
C ASN A 15 -0.23 16.72 -1.63
N GLN A 16 -1.41 16.18 -1.94
CA GLN A 16 -2.18 15.38 -1.00
C GLN A 16 -1.82 13.90 -1.14
N VAL A 17 -1.85 13.18 -0.03
CA VAL A 17 -1.58 11.74 0.04
C VAL A 17 -2.88 10.96 0.12
N LEU A 18 -3.03 9.92 -0.70
CA LEU A 18 -4.13 8.98 -0.55
C LEU A 18 -3.89 8.10 0.68
N LEU A 19 -4.88 8.05 1.57
CA LEU A 19 -4.95 7.14 2.70
C LEU A 19 -6.31 6.45 2.66
N PHE A 20 -6.40 5.24 3.23
CA PHE A 20 -7.67 4.58 3.49
C PHE A 20 -7.90 4.44 5.00
N LEU A 21 -9.17 4.41 5.40
CA LEU A 21 -9.54 4.19 6.79
C LEU A 21 -9.79 2.70 7.01
N ARG A 22 -8.99 2.08 7.88
CA ARG A 22 -9.10 0.65 8.18
C ARG A 22 -10.43 0.31 8.84
N ASP A 23 -10.96 -0.87 8.52
CA ASP A 23 -12.15 -1.45 9.12
C ASP A 23 -12.16 -1.38 10.65
N ASP A 24 -13.32 -1.04 11.22
CA ASP A 24 -13.51 -0.96 12.66
C ASP A 24 -13.95 -2.29 13.30
N LYS A 25 -13.18 -3.37 13.06
CA LYS A 25 -13.49 -4.72 13.59
C LYS A 25 -12.63 -5.02 14.83
N PRO A 26 -13.19 -5.61 15.91
CA PRO A 26 -12.47 -5.82 17.18
C PRO A 26 -11.17 -6.61 17.08
N ASP A 27 -11.10 -7.57 16.16
CA ASP A 27 -9.96 -8.47 15.99
C ASP A 27 -8.88 -7.89 15.06
N LEU A 28 -9.11 -6.71 14.47
CA LEU A 28 -8.13 -6.07 13.60
C LEU A 28 -7.14 -5.22 14.41
N PRO A 29 -5.83 -5.45 14.26
CA PRO A 29 -4.84 -4.50 14.76
C PRO A 29 -5.00 -3.16 14.02
N TYR A 30 -4.83 -2.07 14.77
CA TYR A 30 -4.94 -0.70 14.25
C TYR A 30 -6.30 -0.41 13.56
N ARG A 31 -7.39 -1.02 14.04
CA ARG A 31 -8.76 -0.74 13.59
C ARG A 31 -9.09 0.76 13.67
N ASN A 32 -9.89 1.26 12.74
CA ASN A 32 -10.31 2.67 12.68
C ASN A 32 -9.13 3.68 12.67
N MET A 33 -8.00 3.30 12.07
CA MET A 33 -6.84 4.16 11.83
C MET A 33 -6.64 4.37 10.33
N TRP A 34 -6.11 5.54 9.97
CA TRP A 34 -5.69 5.83 8.59
C TRP A 34 -4.39 5.10 8.25
N ASP A 35 -4.34 4.53 7.05
CA ASP A 35 -3.22 3.73 6.58
C ASP A 35 -2.93 3.99 5.10
N VAL A 36 -1.76 3.55 4.64
CA VAL A 36 -1.39 3.51 3.22
C VAL A 36 -1.76 2.15 2.63
N LEU A 37 -2.07 2.12 1.34
CA LEU A 37 -2.40 0.88 0.63
C LEU A 37 -1.18 -0.04 0.54
N GLY A 38 -1.45 -1.35 0.53
CA GLY A 38 -0.43 -2.39 0.47
C GLY A 38 -0.65 -3.53 1.46
N GLY A 39 0.31 -4.45 1.51
CA GLY A 39 0.13 -5.70 2.21
C GLY A 39 1.41 -6.49 2.45
N HIS A 40 1.22 -7.76 2.79
CA HIS A 40 2.33 -8.67 3.06
C HIS A 40 2.82 -9.26 1.74
N VAL A 41 4.14 -9.34 1.59
CA VAL A 41 4.75 -10.02 0.45
C VAL A 41 4.62 -11.54 0.67
N GLU A 42 4.01 -12.22 -0.29
CA GLU A 42 3.87 -13.67 -0.29
C GLU A 42 5.18 -14.40 -0.66
N SER A 43 5.24 -15.72 -0.45
CA SER A 43 6.49 -16.48 -0.57
C SER A 43 7.05 -16.60 -1.98
N ASP A 44 6.21 -16.41 -2.98
CA ASP A 44 6.47 -16.63 -4.41
C ASP A 44 6.44 -15.33 -5.24
N GLU A 45 6.41 -14.17 -4.57
CA GLU A 45 6.42 -12.86 -5.22
C GLU A 45 7.55 -11.95 -4.70
N THR A 46 7.99 -11.04 -5.56
CA THR A 46 8.85 -9.92 -5.19
C THR A 46 8.03 -8.81 -4.51
N PRO A 47 8.66 -7.90 -3.74
CA PRO A 47 7.97 -6.74 -3.19
C PRO A 47 7.26 -5.86 -4.25
N GLU A 48 7.79 -5.83 -5.48
CA GLU A 48 7.18 -5.12 -6.62
C GLU A 48 5.94 -5.85 -7.16
N GLU A 49 6.00 -7.17 -7.28
CA GLU A 49 4.83 -7.98 -7.67
C GLU A 49 3.73 -7.90 -6.61
N CYS A 50 4.09 -7.95 -5.32
CA CYS A 50 3.18 -7.76 -4.20
C CYS A 50 2.40 -6.45 -4.32
N ILE A 51 3.08 -5.30 -4.49
CA ILE A 51 2.37 -4.02 -4.53
C ILE A 51 1.46 -3.90 -5.77
N VAL A 52 1.82 -4.54 -6.89
CA VAL A 52 0.95 -4.60 -8.07
C VAL A 52 -0.29 -5.44 -7.80
N ARG A 53 -0.15 -6.60 -7.14
CA ARG A 53 -1.28 -7.46 -6.73
C ARG A 53 -2.20 -6.73 -5.75
N GLU A 54 -1.66 -6.16 -4.68
CA GLU A 54 -2.43 -5.43 -3.67
C GLU A 54 -3.22 -4.26 -4.29
N MET A 55 -2.63 -3.49 -5.21
CA MET A 55 -3.36 -2.41 -5.88
C MET A 55 -4.52 -2.93 -6.74
N LYS A 56 -4.38 -4.13 -7.30
CA LYS A 56 -5.46 -4.77 -8.04
C LYS A 56 -6.57 -5.26 -7.11
N GLU A 57 -6.22 -5.81 -5.96
CA GLU A 57 -7.15 -6.38 -4.99
C GLU A 57 -7.91 -5.31 -4.20
N GLU A 58 -7.21 -4.27 -3.72
CA GLU A 58 -7.79 -3.26 -2.83
C GLU A 58 -8.58 -2.18 -3.58
N ILE A 59 -8.14 -1.79 -4.78
CA ILE A 59 -8.70 -0.62 -5.48
C ILE A 59 -8.90 -0.82 -7.00
N ASP A 60 -8.86 -2.06 -7.49
CA ASP A 60 -8.97 -2.42 -8.92
C ASP A 60 -8.04 -1.64 -9.86
N LEU A 61 -6.84 -1.28 -9.38
CA LEU A 61 -5.87 -0.48 -10.12
C LEU A 61 -4.80 -1.36 -10.79
N ASP A 62 -4.74 -1.31 -12.11
CA ASP A 62 -3.61 -1.88 -12.87
C ASP A 62 -2.36 -1.00 -12.72
N LEU A 63 -1.63 -1.19 -11.62
CA LEU A 63 -0.48 -0.37 -11.25
C LEU A 63 0.68 -0.48 -12.25
N LYS A 64 1.13 0.66 -12.76
CA LYS A 64 2.32 0.83 -13.64
C LYS A 64 3.07 2.09 -13.26
N ASP A 65 4.30 2.25 -13.72
CA ASP A 65 5.11 3.49 -13.57
C ASP A 65 5.12 4.04 -12.13
N PHE A 66 5.59 3.22 -11.19
CA PHE A 66 5.81 3.57 -9.79
C PHE A 66 7.30 3.39 -9.44
N GLN A 67 7.74 3.96 -8.32
CA GLN A 67 9.15 3.96 -7.93
C GLN A 67 9.31 3.58 -6.47
N LEU A 68 10.40 2.89 -6.13
CA LEU A 68 10.78 2.66 -4.74
C LEU A 68 11.08 4.01 -4.08
N LEU A 69 10.36 4.34 -3.00
CA LEU A 69 10.63 5.50 -2.17
C LEU A 69 11.72 5.18 -1.14
N CYS A 70 11.54 4.08 -0.40
CA CYS A 70 12.54 3.61 0.56
C CYS A 70 12.33 2.13 0.90
N CYS A 71 13.40 1.50 1.39
CA CYS A 71 13.33 0.22 2.08
C CYS A 71 13.76 0.45 3.54
N LYS A 72 12.93 0.02 4.49
CA LYS A 72 13.20 0.20 5.92
C LYS A 72 13.07 -1.11 6.67
N GLU A 73 14.07 -1.39 7.49
CA GLU A 73 14.07 -2.53 8.39
C GLU A 73 13.54 -2.11 9.76
N PHE A 74 12.48 -2.78 10.21
CA PHE A 74 11.91 -2.70 11.55
C PHE A 74 12.25 -3.98 12.33
N ASP A 75 11.89 -4.03 13.61
CA ASP A 75 12.17 -5.20 14.46
C ASP A 75 11.45 -6.46 13.95
N ASP A 76 10.23 -6.31 13.45
CA ASP A 76 9.34 -7.39 13.01
C ASP A 76 9.33 -7.63 11.49
N ARG A 77 9.66 -6.60 10.69
CA ARG A 77 9.54 -6.65 9.22
C ARG A 77 10.59 -5.83 8.47
N ILE A 78 10.71 -6.10 7.18
CA ILE A 78 11.35 -5.20 6.20
C ILE A 78 10.24 -4.67 5.29
N GLU A 79 10.14 -3.35 5.21
CA GLU A 79 9.10 -2.63 4.49
C GLU A 79 9.66 -2.00 3.22
N TYR A 80 9.08 -2.31 2.07
CA TYR A 80 9.35 -1.69 0.79
C TYR A 80 8.23 -0.69 0.49
N THR A 81 8.51 0.60 0.69
CA THR A 81 7.54 1.66 0.39
C THR A 81 7.82 2.20 -0.99
N TYR A 82 6.84 2.08 -1.86
CA TYR A 82 6.79 2.67 -3.19
C TYR A 82 6.06 4.01 -3.16
N TRP A 83 6.19 4.76 -4.25
CA TRP A 83 5.38 5.95 -4.46
C TRP A 83 5.06 6.13 -5.94
N LYS A 84 3.95 6.83 -6.19
CA LYS A 84 3.54 7.24 -7.53
C LYS A 84 2.82 8.58 -7.47
N LYS A 85 3.18 9.48 -8.38
CA LYS A 85 2.36 10.67 -8.62
C LYS A 85 1.10 10.27 -9.39
N SER A 86 -0.09 10.52 -8.85
CA SER A 86 -1.36 10.14 -9.47
C SER A 86 -2.52 11.00 -8.97
N ASN A 87 -3.39 11.43 -9.87
CA ASN A 87 -4.68 12.05 -9.54
C ASN A 87 -5.77 10.97 -9.62
N LEU A 88 -5.75 10.04 -8.66
CA LEU A 88 -6.78 9.01 -8.57
C LEU A 88 -8.13 9.67 -8.28
N LYS A 89 -9.18 9.21 -8.97
CA LYS A 89 -10.55 9.60 -8.69
C LYS A 89 -11.08 8.75 -7.55
N ILE A 90 -11.03 9.31 -6.35
CA ILE A 90 -11.36 8.59 -5.12
C ILE A 90 -12.81 8.07 -5.17
N GLU A 91 -13.69 8.81 -5.83
CA GLU A 91 -15.09 8.43 -6.05
C GLU A 91 -15.31 7.18 -6.91
N GLU A 92 -14.30 6.72 -7.66
CA GLU A 92 -14.36 5.50 -8.48
C GLU A 92 -13.74 4.29 -7.75
N ILE A 93 -13.14 4.49 -6.57
CA ILE A 93 -12.50 3.43 -5.78
C ILE A 93 -13.54 2.74 -4.90
N ASN A 94 -13.61 1.41 -4.98
CA ASN A 94 -14.43 0.58 -4.11
C ASN A 94 -13.53 -0.18 -3.13
N LEU A 95 -13.75 0.01 -1.83
CA LEU A 95 -13.09 -0.68 -0.71
C LEU A 95 -14.06 -1.66 -0.03
#